data_AF-A0A2A2TL75-F1
#
_entry.id   AF-A0A2A2TL75-F1
#
_cell.length_a   1.000
_cell.length_b   1.000
_cell.length_c   1.000
_cell.angle_alpha   90.00
_cell.angle_beta   90.00
_cell.angle_gamma   90.00
#
_symmetry.space_group_name_H-M   'P 1'
#
loop_
_entity.id
_entity.type
_entity.pdbx_description
1 polymer ?
#
loop_
_entity_poly.entity_id
_entity_poly.type
_entity_poly.pdbx_seq_one_letter_code
_entity_poly.pdbx_strand_id
1 'polypeptide(L)'
;MLIAGFYGLPEKALSSKLPRLNEGNILAKVEEVGQEIEEDNDNSLGVESSSLIPVSSTSSLSVASIPTNNEINSDNAVTIDESMSQVTSVSQLKDVQPTDWAFQALQSLVERYGCIAGYPDGTFKGNRALTRYEFAAGINACLNRVNELIGTATESTATREDLAKLQKLQEEFSAELATLRGRVDNLEARSTELEANQFSTTTKLIGIAIVGVQGRTNNRADIAPRNGIKDSPDKGTNTSIVNLNQIFLNTQFDPKSYLITGLLASKGGTAPRVGNGNDLILGYEFPTDNNFILSDLRYHRLLSKNFAIMVGSKNINMTNAFRGPNRVENAATGPLSFFAQRNPILDIGFTGQAGLAFDWQFTKRASLQAVYASLNASNPNKRNGLFDGNTTAAVQLLVTPTDAIDVSFYYLNNYSANGCLLTFVGDDCLTAKNSVTNKSEPLQTNAVGATLNWQLSPKFTLGAWGGYTNSNIPGKSGNVETTNWMVYLNFPDLFRKGNLGGIYIGQPPKITNSSLPLGNNVPDIINGGLGKSGGQPGTTTQIEAFYRFQVTDNISITPGIIHMIEPGHTPDSDSVTMGVLRSTFTF
;
A
#
# COMPACT_ATOMS: atom_id res chain seq x y z
N MET A 1 3.59 26.04 -19.45
CA MET A 1 4.57 26.15 -18.35
C MET A 1 3.98 25.28 -17.24
N LEU A 2 4.56 24.10 -17.04
CA LEU A 2 3.91 22.90 -16.48
C LEU A 2 4.39 22.67 -15.05
N ILE A 3 3.55 22.79 -14.02
CA ILE A 3 3.89 22.45 -12.61
C ILE A 3 3.00 21.27 -12.18
N ALA A 4 3.50 20.28 -11.43
CA ALA A 4 2.77 19.02 -11.19
C ALA A 4 3.28 18.08 -10.07
N GLY A 5 2.69 18.14 -8.86
CA GLY A 5 3.15 17.43 -7.65
C GLY A 5 3.22 15.89 -7.64
N PHE A 6 4.00 15.37 -6.68
CA PHE A 6 4.22 13.95 -6.35
C PHE A 6 3.60 13.58 -5.00
N TYR A 7 2.93 12.42 -4.93
CA TYR A 7 2.35 11.89 -3.70
C TYR A 7 2.82 10.44 -3.49
N GLY A 8 3.54 10.21 -2.39
CA GLY A 8 3.64 8.88 -1.79
C GLY A 8 2.28 8.47 -1.24
N LEU A 9 1.99 7.16 -1.27
CA LEU A 9 0.75 6.59 -0.75
C LEU A 9 0.51 7.04 0.71
N PRO A 10 -0.75 7.26 1.12
CA PRO A 10 -1.08 7.66 2.49
C PRO A 10 -0.53 6.66 3.51
N GLU A 11 -0.24 7.20 4.70
CA GLU A 11 0.50 6.63 5.85
C GLU A 11 0.07 5.20 6.29
N LYS A 12 -1.08 4.69 5.81
CA LYS A 12 -1.55 3.32 6.07
C LYS A 12 -0.99 2.25 5.12
N ALA A 13 -0.28 2.60 4.03
CA ALA A 13 0.28 1.62 3.08
C ALA A 13 1.81 1.43 3.14
N LEU A 14 2.53 2.23 3.92
CA LEU A 14 3.98 2.10 4.16
C LEU A 14 4.28 2.12 5.66
N SER A 15 3.98 1.00 6.33
CA SER A 15 4.61 0.66 7.60
C SER A 15 6.10 0.37 7.35
N SER A 16 6.95 1.40 7.33
CA SER A 16 8.38 1.26 7.58
C SER A 16 8.68 1.44 9.08
N LYS A 17 7.96 0.70 9.94
CA LYS A 17 8.66 0.10 11.07
C LYS A 17 9.65 -0.87 10.44
N LEU A 18 10.95 -0.69 10.65
CA LEU A 18 11.92 -1.75 10.37
C LEU A 18 11.37 -3.04 11.01
N PRO A 19 10.89 -4.03 10.23
CA PRO A 19 10.37 -5.23 10.83
C PRO A 19 11.58 -5.97 11.39
N ARG A 20 11.57 -6.19 12.70
CA ARG A 20 12.16 -7.43 13.22
C ARG A 20 11.52 -8.55 12.40
N LEU A 21 12.36 -9.36 11.76
CA LEU A 21 11.97 -10.70 11.36
C LEU A 21 11.53 -11.40 12.66
N ASN A 22 10.22 -11.48 12.88
CA ASN A 22 9.62 -12.52 13.68
C ASN A 22 8.27 -12.85 13.07
N GLU A 23 8.09 -14.13 12.82
CA GLU A 23 6.96 -14.76 12.17
C GLU A 23 5.66 -14.52 12.95
N GLY A 24 4.54 -14.45 12.23
CA GLY A 24 3.19 -14.47 12.80
C GLY A 24 2.63 -13.11 13.22
N ASN A 25 2.00 -12.37 12.29
CA ASN A 25 0.88 -11.47 12.62
C ASN A 25 0.10 -10.89 11.40
N ILE A 26 0.05 -11.60 10.28
CA ILE A 26 -0.79 -11.20 9.13
C ILE A 26 -2.02 -12.14 8.96
N LEU A 27 -2.09 -13.24 9.72
CA LEU A 27 -3.23 -14.17 9.69
C LEU A 27 -4.32 -13.88 10.74
N ALA A 28 -4.05 -13.08 11.79
CA ALA A 28 -4.99 -12.90 12.91
C ALA A 28 -5.96 -11.70 12.77
N LYS A 29 -5.94 -10.96 11.66
CA LYS A 29 -6.79 -9.76 11.49
C LYS A 29 -7.82 -9.85 10.36
N VAL A 30 -7.97 -11.05 9.80
CA VAL A 30 -9.00 -11.40 8.81
C VAL A 30 -10.11 -12.24 9.45
N GLU A 31 -9.87 -12.91 10.58
CA GLU A 31 -10.92 -13.60 11.35
C GLU A 31 -11.78 -12.66 12.22
N GLU A 32 -11.24 -11.53 12.69
CA GLU A 32 -11.95 -10.65 13.65
C GLU A 32 -12.99 -9.72 12.99
N VAL A 33 -12.92 -9.52 11.67
CA VAL A 33 -13.93 -8.72 10.92
C VAL A 33 -15.06 -9.60 10.37
N GLY A 34 -14.90 -10.92 10.42
CA GLY A 34 -15.91 -11.89 10.00
C GLY A 34 -16.91 -12.29 11.09
N GLN A 35 -16.69 -11.93 12.36
CA GLN A 35 -17.54 -12.32 13.49
C GLN A 35 -18.45 -11.20 14.03
N GLU A 36 -18.40 -9.99 13.48
CA GLU A 36 -19.18 -8.84 13.99
C GLU A 36 -20.40 -8.46 13.12
N ILE A 37 -20.83 -9.35 12.19
CA ILE A 37 -21.99 -9.11 11.31
C ILE A 37 -23.11 -10.18 11.49
N GLU A 38 -22.98 -11.11 12.43
CA GLU A 38 -23.96 -12.21 12.64
C GLU A 38 -24.88 -12.07 13.87
N GLU A 39 -25.08 -10.86 14.40
CA GLU A 39 -26.13 -10.55 15.39
C GLU A 39 -26.96 -9.34 14.94
N ASP A 40 -27.82 -9.53 13.94
CA ASP A 40 -29.10 -8.82 13.83
C ASP A 40 -29.84 -9.26 12.54
N ASN A 41 -30.78 -10.20 12.68
CA ASN A 41 -32.13 -10.14 12.10
C ASN A 41 -32.83 -11.51 12.13
N ASP A 42 -33.74 -11.66 13.09
CA ASP A 42 -34.77 -12.68 13.14
C ASP A 42 -36.04 -12.12 12.45
N ASN A 43 -36.45 -12.70 11.30
CA ASN A 43 -37.83 -13.07 10.98
C ASN A 43 -38.04 -13.58 9.54
N SER A 44 -38.47 -14.84 9.48
CA SER A 44 -39.39 -15.52 8.52
C SER A 44 -39.34 -15.20 7.02
N LEU A 45 -39.04 -16.22 6.20
CA LEU A 45 -39.97 -17.02 5.38
C LEU A 45 -39.15 -17.91 4.42
N GLY A 46 -39.46 -19.22 4.42
CA GLY A 46 -38.63 -20.25 3.79
C GLY A 46 -38.78 -20.37 2.27
N VAL A 47 -37.82 -21.07 1.65
CA VAL A 47 -37.99 -22.06 0.56
C VAL A 47 -36.70 -22.93 0.49
N GLU A 48 -36.94 -24.18 0.10
CA GLU A 48 -36.16 -25.41 0.00
C GLU A 48 -34.76 -25.42 -0.67
N SER A 49 -33.99 -26.42 -0.19
CA SER A 49 -33.23 -27.45 -0.95
C SER A 49 -31.72 -27.31 -1.25
N SER A 50 -31.07 -28.48 -1.12
CA SER A 50 -29.74 -28.92 -1.59
C SER A 50 -28.53 -28.44 -0.77
N SER A 51 -27.96 -29.23 0.16
CA SER A 51 -27.16 -30.47 0.03
C SER A 51 -25.65 -30.23 -0.21
N LEU A 52 -24.86 -30.76 0.74
CA LEU A 52 -23.47 -31.26 0.64
C LEU A 52 -22.31 -30.32 1.04
N ILE A 53 -21.80 -30.57 2.26
CA ILE A 53 -20.38 -30.47 2.64
C ILE A 53 -19.80 -31.90 2.54
N PRO A 54 -18.50 -32.09 2.21
CA PRO A 54 -17.60 -32.57 3.27
C PRO A 54 -16.16 -31.98 3.19
N VAL A 55 -15.61 -31.53 4.33
CA VAL A 55 -14.64 -32.21 5.22
C VAL A 55 -13.17 -31.88 4.88
N SER A 56 -12.51 -31.22 5.83
CA SER A 56 -11.05 -31.28 6.02
C SER A 56 -10.71 -32.28 7.11
N SER A 57 -9.63 -32.99 6.89
CA SER A 57 -9.13 -34.17 7.59
C SER A 57 -8.08 -33.83 8.67
N THR A 58 -8.23 -34.53 9.80
CA THR A 58 -7.19 -35.23 10.61
C THR A 58 -5.89 -34.53 11.05
N SER A 59 -5.64 -34.56 12.37
CA SER A 59 -4.39 -35.07 12.97
C SER A 59 -4.57 -35.31 14.48
N SER A 60 -4.50 -36.58 14.89
CA SER A 60 -3.44 -37.22 15.72
C SER A 60 -3.62 -37.07 17.24
N LEU A 61 -4.00 -38.18 17.88
CA LEU A 61 -3.99 -38.42 19.32
C LEU A 61 -2.57 -38.75 19.81
N SER A 62 -2.17 -38.14 20.92
CA SER A 62 -1.09 -38.63 21.80
C SER A 62 -1.66 -38.92 23.19
N VAL A 63 -1.27 -40.08 23.72
CA VAL A 63 -1.71 -40.64 25.00
C VAL A 63 -0.81 -40.11 26.12
N ALA A 64 -1.43 -39.64 27.21
CA ALA A 64 -0.77 -39.49 28.51
C ALA A 64 -1.70 -40.05 29.61
N SER A 65 -1.11 -40.91 30.43
CA SER A 65 -1.68 -41.67 31.55
C SER A 65 -1.80 -40.83 32.82
N ILE A 66 -2.86 -41.04 33.60
CA ILE A 66 -2.99 -40.62 35.01
C ILE A 66 -3.74 -41.73 35.80
N PRO A 67 -3.38 -41.99 37.08
CA PRO A 67 -3.51 -43.30 37.71
C PRO A 67 -4.79 -43.49 38.55
N THR A 68 -5.01 -44.77 38.87
CA THR A 68 -6.00 -45.36 39.78
C THR A 68 -5.89 -44.87 41.21
N ASN A 69 -7.03 -44.61 41.85
CA ASN A 69 -7.21 -44.72 43.30
C ASN A 69 -8.54 -45.43 43.60
N ASN A 70 -8.46 -46.52 44.36
CA ASN A 70 -9.56 -47.25 44.97
C ASN A 70 -9.96 -46.59 46.29
N GLU A 71 -11.25 -46.37 46.51
CA GLU A 71 -11.85 -46.49 47.85
C GLU A 71 -13.25 -47.12 47.74
N ILE A 72 -13.50 -48.05 48.67
CA ILE A 72 -14.69 -48.90 48.82
C ILE A 72 -15.68 -48.17 49.73
N ASN A 73 -16.98 -48.22 49.41
CA ASN A 73 -18.03 -48.15 50.43
C ASN A 73 -19.33 -48.80 49.96
N SER A 74 -20.04 -49.33 50.96
CA SER A 74 -20.97 -50.44 50.96
C SER A 74 -22.42 -50.12 50.54
N ASP A 75 -23.16 -51.22 50.39
CA ASP A 75 -24.62 -51.36 50.45
C ASP A 75 -25.43 -51.04 49.20
N ASN A 76 -25.82 -52.11 48.48
CA ASN A 76 -27.22 -52.44 48.26
C ASN A 76 -27.36 -53.87 47.72
N ALA A 77 -28.10 -54.70 48.46
CA ALA A 77 -28.56 -56.00 47.99
C ALA A 77 -29.63 -55.78 46.92
N VAL A 78 -29.35 -56.22 45.69
CA VAL A 78 -30.39 -56.46 44.68
C VAL A 78 -30.18 -57.85 44.11
N THR A 79 -31.21 -58.66 44.33
CA THR A 79 -31.48 -59.96 43.76
C THR A 79 -31.12 -60.03 42.27
N ILE A 80 -30.30 -61.01 41.90
CA ILE A 80 -30.10 -61.42 40.51
C ILE A 80 -31.40 -62.11 40.08
N ASP A 81 -32.22 -61.43 39.29
CA ASP A 81 -33.24 -62.07 38.47
C ASP A 81 -32.62 -62.28 37.08
N GLU A 82 -32.15 -63.50 36.83
CA GLU A 82 -31.79 -63.96 35.48
C GLU A 82 -33.08 -64.09 34.65
N SER A 83 -33.68 -62.97 34.25
CA SER A 83 -34.62 -62.98 33.15
C SER A 83 -33.83 -63.03 31.85
N MET A 84 -33.66 -64.23 31.30
CA MET A 84 -33.29 -64.42 29.90
C MET A 84 -34.14 -63.48 29.04
N SER A 85 -33.50 -62.49 28.39
CA SER A 85 -34.16 -61.60 27.42
C SER A 85 -34.68 -62.46 26.27
N GLN A 86 -35.94 -62.88 26.38
CA GLN A 86 -36.62 -63.60 25.31
C GLN A 86 -36.74 -62.67 24.11
N VAL A 87 -36.15 -63.06 22.99
CA VAL A 87 -36.31 -62.34 21.72
C VAL A 87 -37.75 -62.49 21.28
N THR A 88 -38.50 -61.39 21.34
CA THR A 88 -39.85 -61.28 20.77
C THR A 88 -39.76 -61.50 19.26
N SER A 89 -40.46 -62.51 18.72
CA SER A 89 -40.54 -62.70 17.25
C SER A 89 -41.17 -61.45 16.63
N VAL A 90 -40.81 -61.12 15.39
CA VAL A 90 -41.38 -59.95 14.69
C VAL A 90 -42.90 -60.04 14.57
N SER A 91 -43.45 -61.26 14.59
CA SER A 91 -44.89 -61.54 14.66
C SER A 91 -45.57 -61.08 15.97
N GLN A 92 -44.80 -60.75 17.01
CA GLN A 92 -45.27 -60.32 18.33
C GLN A 92 -45.18 -58.79 18.52
N LEU A 93 -44.62 -58.06 17.54
CA LEU A 93 -44.59 -56.60 17.54
C LEU A 93 -45.96 -56.06 17.14
N LYS A 94 -46.59 -55.26 18.01
CA LYS A 94 -47.97 -54.79 17.83
C LYS A 94 -48.14 -53.78 16.69
N ASP A 95 -47.04 -53.16 16.25
CA ASP A 95 -47.00 -52.05 15.30
C ASP A 95 -46.34 -52.40 13.96
N VAL A 96 -46.11 -53.70 13.70
CA VAL A 96 -45.48 -54.20 12.47
C VAL A 96 -46.35 -55.32 11.89
N GLN A 97 -46.97 -55.09 10.74
CA GLN A 97 -47.83 -56.06 10.06
C GLN A 97 -47.05 -56.87 9.01
N PRO A 98 -47.46 -58.12 8.71
CA PRO A 98 -46.82 -58.94 7.67
C PRO A 98 -46.79 -58.31 6.26
N THR A 99 -47.66 -57.32 6.01
CA THR A 99 -47.72 -56.56 4.75
C THR A 99 -46.78 -55.35 4.72
N ASP A 100 -46.18 -54.97 5.84
CA ASP A 100 -45.31 -53.79 5.90
C ASP A 100 -43.99 -54.08 5.19
N TRP A 101 -43.51 -53.12 4.39
CA TRP A 101 -42.25 -53.24 3.66
C TRP A 101 -41.05 -53.51 4.59
N ALA A 102 -41.11 -52.98 5.83
CA ALA A 102 -40.09 -53.16 6.85
C ALA A 102 -40.13 -54.54 7.52
N PHE A 103 -41.21 -55.31 7.37
CA PHE A 103 -41.41 -56.60 8.03
C PHE A 103 -40.27 -57.57 7.71
N GLN A 104 -39.88 -57.72 6.44
CA GLN A 104 -38.78 -58.62 6.04
C GLN A 104 -37.41 -58.18 6.57
N ALA A 105 -37.16 -56.87 6.61
CA ALA A 105 -35.92 -56.31 7.14
C ALA A 105 -35.83 -56.52 8.66
N LEU A 106 -36.92 -56.27 9.38
CA LEU A 106 -37.03 -56.52 10.82
C LEU A 106 -36.97 -58.01 11.14
N GLN A 107 -37.63 -58.85 10.35
CA GLN A 107 -37.56 -60.30 10.51
C GLN A 107 -36.13 -60.81 10.43
N SER A 108 -35.37 -60.33 9.45
CA SER A 108 -33.94 -60.65 9.34
C SER A 108 -33.15 -60.14 10.56
N LEU A 109 -33.41 -58.90 11.00
CA LEU A 109 -32.63 -58.28 12.08
C LEU A 109 -32.91 -58.88 13.47
N VAL A 110 -34.17 -59.21 13.75
CA VAL A 110 -34.64 -59.74 15.04
C VAL A 110 -34.46 -61.25 15.09
N GLU A 111 -34.87 -61.99 14.06
CA GLU A 111 -34.87 -63.47 14.10
C GLU A 111 -33.51 -64.06 13.70
N ARG A 112 -32.77 -63.45 12.76
CA ARG A 112 -31.46 -63.99 12.31
C ARG A 112 -30.29 -63.47 13.13
N TYR A 113 -30.32 -62.19 13.50
CA TYR A 113 -29.20 -61.55 14.19
C TYR A 113 -29.48 -61.27 15.67
N GLY A 114 -30.73 -61.35 16.15
CA GLY A 114 -31.07 -61.10 17.56
C GLY A 114 -30.73 -59.69 18.04
N CYS A 115 -30.55 -58.74 17.12
CA CYS A 115 -29.94 -57.44 17.42
C CYS A 115 -30.91 -56.43 18.04
N ILE A 116 -32.21 -56.61 17.82
CA ILE A 116 -33.25 -55.69 18.27
C ILE A 116 -34.43 -56.52 18.77
N ALA A 117 -34.83 -56.37 20.04
CA ALA A 117 -35.99 -57.06 20.62
C ALA A 117 -37.30 -56.25 20.53
N GLY A 118 -37.21 -55.00 20.05
CA GLY A 118 -38.27 -53.99 20.20
C GLY A 118 -38.21 -53.30 21.57
N TYR A 119 -39.15 -52.41 21.82
CA TYR A 119 -39.34 -51.76 23.12
C TYR A 119 -40.05 -52.73 24.09
N PRO A 120 -39.91 -52.54 25.42
CA PRO A 120 -40.56 -53.39 26.43
C PRO A 120 -42.09 -53.45 26.34
N ASP A 121 -42.72 -52.50 25.63
CA ASP A 121 -44.16 -52.45 25.37
C ASP A 121 -44.59 -53.34 24.17
N GLY A 122 -43.65 -54.04 23.55
CA GLY A 122 -43.87 -54.94 22.40
C GLY A 122 -44.06 -54.18 21.08
N THR A 123 -43.42 -53.02 20.92
CA THR A 123 -43.47 -52.21 19.69
C THR A 123 -42.08 -51.94 19.11
N PHE A 124 -41.99 -51.58 17.82
CA PHE A 124 -40.76 -51.15 17.15
C PHE A 124 -40.64 -49.62 17.04
N LYS A 125 -41.77 -48.90 17.06
CA LYS A 125 -41.90 -47.44 16.93
C LYS A 125 -41.24 -46.87 15.67
N GLY A 126 -41.43 -47.55 14.52
CA GLY A 126 -40.83 -47.15 13.24
C GLY A 126 -41.37 -45.86 12.61
N ASN A 127 -42.45 -45.30 13.17
CA ASN A 127 -43.11 -44.08 12.68
C ASN A 127 -42.60 -42.79 13.35
N ARG A 128 -41.57 -42.87 14.22
CA ARG A 128 -40.94 -41.69 14.83
C ARG A 128 -39.44 -41.67 14.61
N ALA A 129 -38.85 -40.48 14.67
CA ALA A 129 -37.42 -40.33 14.71
C ALA A 129 -36.84 -40.91 16.02
N LEU A 130 -35.73 -41.63 15.88
CA LEU A 130 -34.98 -42.22 16.99
C LEU A 130 -34.03 -41.18 17.58
N THR A 131 -33.87 -41.13 18.91
CA THR A 131 -32.87 -40.25 19.53
C THR A 131 -31.46 -40.84 19.40
N ARG A 132 -30.42 -39.99 19.48
CA ARG A 132 -29.01 -40.43 19.43
C ARG A 132 -28.69 -41.48 20.51
N TYR A 133 -29.33 -41.40 21.68
CA TYR A 133 -29.16 -42.35 22.78
C TYR A 133 -29.84 -43.70 22.51
N GLU A 134 -31.06 -43.67 21.96
CA GLU A 134 -31.76 -44.91 21.57
C GLU A 134 -31.03 -45.61 20.41
N PHE A 135 -30.45 -44.86 19.49
CA PHE A 135 -29.60 -45.40 18.43
C PHE A 135 -28.33 -46.04 18.99
N ALA A 136 -27.64 -45.35 19.90
CA ALA A 136 -26.43 -45.87 20.53
C ALA A 136 -26.71 -47.14 21.36
N ALA A 137 -27.83 -47.19 22.09
CA ALA A 137 -28.25 -48.38 22.84
C ALA A 137 -28.57 -49.57 21.92
N GLY A 138 -29.27 -49.32 20.81
CA GLY A 138 -29.58 -50.36 19.81
C GLY A 138 -28.31 -50.89 19.12
N ILE A 139 -27.38 -50.01 18.75
CA ILE A 139 -26.08 -50.42 18.18
C ILE A 139 -25.25 -51.18 19.21
N ASN A 140 -25.21 -50.75 20.46
CA ASN A 140 -24.43 -51.43 21.51
C ASN A 140 -24.98 -52.84 21.78
N ALA A 141 -26.30 -53.01 21.82
CA ALA A 141 -26.94 -54.32 21.93
C ALA A 141 -26.61 -55.22 20.72
N CYS A 142 -26.67 -54.68 19.50
CA CYS A 142 -26.32 -55.43 18.31
C CYS A 142 -24.82 -55.77 18.25
N LEU A 143 -23.92 -54.86 18.66
CA LEU A 143 -22.49 -55.12 18.75
C LEU A 143 -22.17 -56.22 19.78
N ASN A 144 -22.85 -56.23 20.93
CA ASN A 144 -22.69 -57.31 21.91
C ASN A 144 -23.15 -58.65 21.33
N ARG A 145 -24.29 -58.67 20.62
CA ARG A 145 -24.77 -59.89 19.96
C ARG A 145 -23.89 -60.34 18.81
N VAL A 146 -23.32 -59.40 18.04
CA VAL A 146 -22.33 -59.69 17.01
C VAL A 146 -21.04 -60.22 17.63
N ASN A 147 -20.56 -59.67 18.76
CA ASN A 147 -19.39 -60.20 19.46
C ASN A 147 -19.64 -61.60 20.03
N GLU A 148 -20.86 -61.88 20.51
CA GLU A 148 -21.29 -63.19 20.97
C GLU A 148 -21.41 -64.18 19.80
N LEU A 149 -21.99 -63.75 18.68
CA LEU A 149 -22.04 -64.50 17.42
C LEU A 149 -20.65 -64.73 16.84
N ILE A 150 -19.71 -63.78 16.94
CA ILE A 150 -18.30 -63.94 16.55
C ILE A 150 -17.62 -64.94 17.49
N GLY A 151 -17.92 -64.91 18.79
CA GLY A 151 -17.46 -65.92 19.76
C GLY A 151 -17.95 -67.34 19.43
N THR A 152 -19.18 -67.49 18.93
CA THR A 152 -19.71 -68.76 18.44
C THR A 152 -19.34 -69.09 16.98
N ALA A 153 -19.05 -68.08 16.14
CA ALA A 153 -18.66 -68.23 14.74
C ALA A 153 -17.16 -68.52 14.58
N THR A 154 -16.37 -68.42 15.65
CA THR A 154 -15.04 -69.05 15.72
C THR A 154 -15.08 -70.57 15.64
N GLU A 155 -16.24 -71.22 15.71
CA GLU A 155 -16.43 -72.64 15.37
C GLU A 155 -16.96 -72.88 13.94
N SER A 156 -17.35 -71.83 13.21
CA SER A 156 -17.75 -71.92 11.81
C SER A 156 -16.81 -71.08 10.94
N THR A 157 -15.61 -71.63 10.75
CA THR A 157 -14.71 -71.41 9.61
C THR A 157 -14.98 -70.12 8.81
N ALA A 158 -14.16 -69.08 9.02
CA ALA A 158 -13.80 -68.22 7.91
C ALA A 158 -13.25 -69.15 6.82
N THR A 159 -14.07 -69.51 5.84
CA THR A 159 -13.63 -70.42 4.79
C THR A 159 -12.48 -69.75 4.07
N ARG A 160 -11.47 -70.54 3.69
CA ARG A 160 -10.34 -70.06 2.88
C ARG A 160 -10.80 -69.26 1.65
N GLU A 161 -12.02 -69.50 1.18
CA GLU A 161 -12.67 -68.76 0.10
C GLU A 161 -12.94 -67.28 0.40
N ASP A 162 -13.31 -66.89 1.62
CA ASP A 162 -13.57 -65.48 1.93
C ASP A 162 -12.28 -64.68 2.16
N LEU A 163 -11.26 -65.33 2.73
CA LEU A 163 -9.88 -64.80 2.75
C LEU A 163 -9.33 -64.65 1.33
N ALA A 164 -9.61 -65.60 0.44
CA ALA A 164 -9.24 -65.52 -0.96
C ALA A 164 -10.01 -64.41 -1.70
N LYS A 165 -11.30 -64.18 -1.39
CA LYS A 165 -12.08 -63.06 -1.94
C LYS A 165 -11.55 -61.71 -1.44
N LEU A 166 -11.19 -61.58 -0.18
CA LEU A 166 -10.59 -60.35 0.35
C LEU A 166 -9.19 -60.10 -0.23
N GLN A 167 -8.36 -61.13 -0.38
CA GLN A 167 -7.08 -61.02 -1.09
C GLN A 167 -7.28 -60.62 -2.54
N LYS A 168 -8.26 -61.23 -3.23
CA LYS A 168 -8.60 -60.90 -4.61
C LYS A 168 -9.14 -59.47 -4.75
N LEU A 169 -10.01 -59.02 -3.85
CA LEU A 169 -10.47 -57.63 -3.80
C LEU A 169 -9.32 -56.68 -3.47
N GLN A 170 -8.41 -57.05 -2.55
CA GLN A 170 -7.24 -56.24 -2.22
C GLN A 170 -6.28 -56.13 -3.42
N GLU A 171 -6.09 -57.21 -4.19
CA GLU A 171 -5.33 -57.19 -5.46
C GLU A 171 -6.05 -56.37 -6.54
N GLU A 172 -7.37 -56.57 -6.72
CA GLU A 172 -8.19 -55.85 -7.71
C GLU A 172 -8.26 -54.35 -7.41
N PHE A 173 -8.38 -53.96 -6.13
CA PHE A 173 -8.38 -52.56 -5.72
C PHE A 173 -6.99 -51.97 -5.53
N SER A 174 -5.91 -52.77 -5.45
CA SER A 174 -4.54 -52.24 -5.30
C SER A 174 -4.14 -51.36 -6.48
N ALA A 175 -4.49 -51.79 -7.70
CA ALA A 175 -4.23 -51.05 -8.93
C ALA A 175 -5.06 -49.76 -9.01
N GLU A 176 -6.33 -49.82 -8.59
CA GLU A 176 -7.20 -48.65 -8.55
C GLU A 176 -6.77 -47.64 -7.48
N LEU A 177 -6.38 -48.10 -6.28
CA LEU A 177 -5.86 -47.26 -5.21
C LEU A 177 -4.53 -46.60 -5.60
N ALA A 178 -3.65 -47.32 -6.30
CA ALA A 178 -2.41 -46.74 -6.84
C ALA A 178 -2.71 -45.65 -7.88
N THR A 179 -3.74 -45.84 -8.71
CA THR A 179 -4.20 -44.84 -9.67
C THR A 179 -4.84 -43.65 -8.96
N LEU A 180 -5.63 -43.87 -7.91
CA LEU A 180 -6.23 -42.80 -7.13
C LEU A 180 -5.16 -41.98 -6.40
N ARG A 181 -4.16 -42.64 -5.79
CA ARG A 181 -3.00 -41.98 -5.19
C ARG A 181 -2.24 -41.15 -6.23
N GLY A 182 -1.96 -41.70 -7.41
CA GLY A 182 -1.33 -40.95 -8.49
C GLY A 182 -2.16 -39.75 -8.97
N ARG A 183 -3.49 -39.85 -8.96
CA ARG A 183 -4.39 -38.72 -9.24
C ARG A 183 -4.36 -37.67 -8.13
N VAL A 184 -4.33 -38.08 -6.87
CA VAL A 184 -4.21 -37.18 -5.70
C VAL A 184 -2.86 -36.46 -5.73
N ASP A 185 -1.75 -37.18 -5.93
CA ASP A 185 -0.41 -36.59 -6.04
C ASP A 185 -0.34 -35.59 -7.21
N ASN A 186 -0.97 -35.91 -8.35
CA ASN A 186 -1.05 -35.00 -9.50
C ASN A 186 -1.92 -33.77 -9.21
N LEU A 187 -3.06 -33.95 -8.51
CA LEU A 187 -3.93 -32.86 -8.11
C LEU A 187 -3.27 -31.97 -7.07
N GLU A 188 -2.52 -32.51 -6.11
CA GLU A 188 -1.73 -31.75 -5.13
C GLU A 188 -0.61 -30.98 -5.83
N ALA A 189 0.10 -31.61 -6.78
CA ALA A 189 1.12 -30.94 -7.58
C ALA A 189 0.50 -29.81 -8.42
N ARG A 190 -0.65 -30.03 -9.05
CA ARG A 190 -1.41 -29.01 -9.78
C ARG A 190 -1.94 -27.92 -8.86
N SER A 191 -2.42 -28.24 -7.66
CA SER A 191 -2.88 -27.26 -6.68
C SER A 191 -1.72 -26.38 -6.24
N THR A 192 -0.58 -26.98 -5.92
CA THR A 192 0.64 -26.25 -5.55
C THR A 192 1.14 -25.38 -6.70
N GLU A 193 1.08 -25.87 -7.94
CA GLU A 193 1.43 -25.10 -9.14
C GLU A 193 0.44 -23.95 -9.39
N LEU A 194 -0.86 -24.19 -9.22
CA LEU A 194 -1.91 -23.17 -9.36
C LEU A 194 -1.87 -22.14 -8.24
N GLU A 195 -1.50 -22.51 -7.02
CA GLU A 195 -1.27 -21.61 -5.89
C GLU A 195 0.01 -20.78 -6.11
N ALA A 196 1.09 -21.41 -6.59
CA ALA A 196 2.33 -20.72 -6.91
C ALA A 196 2.21 -19.76 -8.11
N ASN A 197 1.29 -20.05 -9.04
CA ASN A 197 1.02 -19.26 -10.24
C ASN A 197 -0.35 -18.56 -10.21
N GLN A 198 -0.99 -18.44 -9.03
CA GLN A 198 -2.30 -17.81 -8.93
C GLN A 198 -2.13 -16.31 -9.18
N PHE A 199 -2.52 -15.87 -10.37
CA PHE A 199 -2.66 -14.45 -10.68
C PHE A 199 -3.76 -13.86 -9.80
N SER A 200 -3.41 -13.28 -8.66
CA SER A 200 -4.33 -12.44 -7.90
C SER A 200 -4.33 -11.06 -8.55
N THR A 201 -5.23 -10.82 -9.51
CA THR A 201 -5.41 -9.50 -10.16
C THR A 201 -6.17 -8.51 -9.27
N THR A 202 -5.98 -8.60 -7.95
CA THR A 202 -6.62 -7.69 -7.00
C THR A 202 -6.12 -6.28 -7.28
N THR A 203 -7.01 -5.45 -7.81
CA THR A 203 -6.76 -4.03 -8.03
C THR A 203 -7.42 -3.25 -6.91
N LYS A 204 -6.61 -2.59 -6.10
CA LYS A 204 -7.10 -1.67 -5.05
C LYS A 204 -7.12 -0.26 -5.59
N LEU A 205 -8.28 0.40 -5.48
CA LEU A 205 -8.42 1.82 -5.77
C LEU A 205 -8.00 2.62 -4.53
N ILE A 206 -7.25 3.70 -4.75
CA ILE A 206 -6.93 4.71 -3.73
C ILE A 206 -7.19 6.08 -4.34
N GLY A 207 -8.04 6.87 -3.70
CA GLY A 207 -8.42 8.21 -4.11
C GLY A 207 -7.88 9.28 -3.17
N ILE A 208 -7.48 10.41 -3.74
CA ILE A 208 -7.17 11.65 -3.03
C ILE A 208 -7.92 12.79 -3.72
N ALA A 209 -8.76 13.50 -2.99
CA ALA A 209 -9.35 14.76 -3.44
C ALA A 209 -8.91 15.88 -2.51
N ILE A 210 -8.40 16.97 -3.08
CA ILE A 210 -7.97 18.17 -2.38
C ILE A 210 -8.79 19.34 -2.90
N VAL A 211 -9.31 20.14 -1.99
CA VAL A 211 -9.93 21.44 -2.27
C VAL A 211 -9.26 22.47 -1.38
N GLY A 212 -8.56 23.41 -1.99
CA GLY A 212 -7.90 24.52 -1.31
C GLY A 212 -8.58 25.84 -1.64
N VAL A 213 -8.83 26.65 -0.62
CA VAL A 213 -9.15 28.08 -0.77
C VAL A 213 -7.93 28.86 -0.34
N GLN A 214 -7.46 29.79 -1.17
CA GLN A 214 -6.28 30.60 -0.88
C GLN A 214 -6.51 32.07 -1.22
N GLY A 215 -5.78 32.96 -0.56
CA GLY A 215 -5.69 34.37 -0.94
C GLY A 215 -4.43 34.99 -0.36
N ARG A 216 -3.91 36.02 -1.02
CA ARG A 216 -2.68 36.71 -0.60
C ARG A 216 -2.82 38.21 -0.54
N THR A 217 -2.02 38.83 0.32
CA THR A 217 -1.99 40.28 0.55
C THR A 217 -1.60 41.03 -0.72
N ASN A 218 -2.13 42.24 -0.89
CA ASN A 218 -1.65 43.16 -1.91
C ASN A 218 -0.17 43.45 -1.71
N ASN A 219 0.61 43.34 -2.79
CA ASN A 219 2.05 43.53 -2.79
C ASN A 219 2.50 44.02 -4.18
N ARG A 220 3.69 44.61 -4.22
CA ARG A 220 4.36 45.04 -5.44
C ARG A 220 5.80 44.53 -5.42
N ALA A 221 6.25 43.95 -6.52
CA ALA A 221 7.65 43.57 -6.67
C ALA A 221 8.44 44.65 -7.40
N ASP A 222 9.75 44.59 -7.19
CA ASP A 222 10.76 45.23 -8.02
C ASP A 222 11.38 44.17 -8.96
N ILE A 223 10.69 43.86 -10.06
CA ILE A 223 11.09 42.80 -11.01
C ILE A 223 12.37 43.20 -11.77
N ALA A 224 12.71 44.49 -11.77
CA ALA A 224 13.91 45.04 -12.39
C ALA A 224 14.62 45.98 -11.38
N PRO A 225 15.40 45.43 -10.44
CA PRO A 225 15.91 46.13 -9.24
C PRO A 225 16.97 47.21 -9.50
N ARG A 226 16.91 47.88 -10.64
CA ARG A 226 17.79 48.99 -11.06
C ARG A 226 17.59 50.25 -10.23
N ASN A 227 16.36 50.52 -9.83
CA ASN A 227 15.95 51.82 -9.29
C ASN A 227 15.33 51.73 -7.89
N GLY A 228 15.14 50.52 -7.34
CA GLY A 228 14.48 50.30 -6.04
C GLY A 228 12.99 50.66 -6.05
N ILE A 229 12.37 50.76 -7.24
CA ILE A 229 10.98 51.18 -7.39
C ILE A 229 10.11 49.94 -7.60
N LYS A 230 9.18 49.74 -6.67
CA LYS A 230 8.13 48.72 -6.70
C LYS A 230 7.07 49.01 -7.77
N ASP A 231 7.42 48.87 -9.05
CA ASP A 231 6.57 49.24 -10.19
C ASP A 231 5.61 48.14 -10.65
N SER A 232 5.77 46.92 -10.12
CA SER A 232 5.11 45.73 -10.63
C SER A 232 4.08 45.17 -9.63
N PRO A 233 2.81 45.60 -9.70
CA PRO A 233 1.79 45.14 -8.78
C PRO A 233 1.41 43.67 -9.01
N ASP A 234 1.15 42.98 -7.92
CA ASP A 234 0.60 41.64 -7.92
C ASP A 234 -0.85 41.61 -8.37
N LYS A 235 -1.09 40.93 -9.49
CA LYS A 235 -2.41 40.77 -10.08
C LYS A 235 -3.18 39.57 -9.51
N GLY A 236 -2.53 38.70 -8.75
CA GLY A 236 -3.14 37.46 -8.24
C GLY A 236 -3.52 37.52 -6.75
N THR A 237 -3.94 38.69 -6.28
CA THR A 237 -4.33 38.92 -4.87
C THR A 237 -5.76 38.48 -4.56
N ASN A 238 -6.57 38.18 -5.59
CA ASN A 238 -7.92 37.65 -5.41
C ASN A 238 -7.90 36.26 -4.75
N THR A 239 -8.93 35.99 -3.95
CA THR A 239 -9.18 34.64 -3.44
C THR A 239 -9.43 33.69 -4.59
N SER A 240 -8.74 32.54 -4.60
CA SER A 240 -8.94 31.49 -5.59
C SER A 240 -9.22 30.14 -4.94
N ILE A 241 -9.86 29.26 -5.70
CA ILE A 241 -10.09 27.87 -5.33
C ILE A 241 -9.21 27.01 -6.23
N VAL A 242 -8.53 26.05 -5.63
CA VAL A 242 -7.68 25.07 -6.32
C VAL A 242 -8.19 23.69 -5.94
N ASN A 243 -8.39 22.84 -6.93
CA ASN A 243 -8.75 21.44 -6.70
C ASN A 243 -7.75 20.50 -7.34
N LEU A 244 -7.51 19.37 -6.69
CA LEU A 244 -6.74 18.26 -7.24
C LEU A 244 -7.45 16.95 -6.89
N ASN A 245 -7.75 16.16 -7.90
CA ASN A 245 -8.35 14.84 -7.77
C ASN A 245 -7.37 13.84 -8.38
N GLN A 246 -7.01 12.83 -7.60
CA GLN A 246 -6.09 11.79 -8.02
C GLN A 246 -6.64 10.42 -7.64
N ILE A 247 -6.54 9.47 -8.56
CA ILE A 247 -6.96 8.08 -8.39
C ILE A 247 -5.79 7.19 -8.76
N PHE A 248 -5.45 6.26 -7.88
CA PHE A 248 -4.47 5.21 -8.12
C PHE A 248 -5.17 3.85 -8.17
N LEU A 249 -4.80 3.05 -9.16
CA LEU A 249 -5.14 1.66 -9.28
C LEU A 249 -3.86 0.86 -9.01
N ASN A 250 -3.82 0.21 -7.85
CA ASN A 250 -2.72 -0.66 -7.46
C ASN A 250 -3.11 -2.10 -7.80
N THR A 251 -2.65 -2.57 -8.95
CA THR A 251 -2.89 -3.94 -9.43
C THR A 251 -1.73 -4.82 -8.99
N GLN A 252 -1.98 -5.73 -8.06
CA GLN A 252 -1.01 -6.78 -7.73
C GLN A 252 -1.07 -7.88 -8.79
N PHE A 253 0.07 -8.49 -9.14
CA PHE A 253 0.10 -9.67 -10.01
C PHE A 253 0.56 -10.92 -9.27
N ASP A 254 1.59 -10.74 -8.42
CA ASP A 254 2.14 -11.77 -7.56
C ASP A 254 2.60 -11.13 -6.22
N PRO A 255 2.94 -11.90 -5.17
CA PRO A 255 3.36 -11.35 -3.89
C PRO A 255 4.57 -10.40 -3.93
N LYS A 256 5.34 -10.41 -5.02
CA LYS A 256 6.55 -9.62 -5.24
C LYS A 256 6.38 -8.58 -6.34
N SER A 257 5.22 -8.42 -6.97
CA SER A 257 5.05 -7.45 -8.04
C SER A 257 3.68 -6.78 -8.12
N TYR A 258 3.70 -5.50 -8.52
CA TYR A 258 2.50 -4.68 -8.69
C TYR A 258 2.70 -3.58 -9.73
N LEU A 259 1.60 -3.18 -10.37
CA LEU A 259 1.50 -2.04 -11.26
C LEU A 259 0.73 -0.92 -10.55
N ILE A 260 1.25 0.30 -10.64
CA ILE A 260 0.51 1.52 -10.28
C ILE A 260 0.10 2.22 -11.57
N THR A 261 -1.21 2.40 -11.72
CA THR A 261 -1.80 3.27 -12.74
C THR A 261 -2.46 4.46 -12.04
N GLY A 262 -2.04 5.68 -12.36
CA GLY A 262 -2.52 6.90 -11.74
C GLY A 262 -3.24 7.79 -12.73
N LEU A 263 -4.39 8.32 -12.32
CA LEU A 263 -5.16 9.32 -13.05
C LEU A 263 -5.24 10.59 -12.21
N LEU A 264 -5.05 11.75 -12.83
CA LEU A 264 -5.09 13.04 -12.14
C LEU A 264 -5.91 14.05 -12.93
N ALA A 265 -6.71 14.84 -12.23
CA ALA A 265 -7.40 16.01 -12.76
C ALA A 265 -7.34 17.15 -11.73
N SER A 266 -7.03 18.36 -12.18
CA SER A 266 -6.81 19.51 -11.30
C SER A 266 -7.08 20.82 -12.04
N LYS A 267 -7.53 21.83 -11.29
CA LYS A 267 -7.77 23.18 -11.80
C LYS A 267 -7.56 24.22 -10.71
N GLY A 268 -7.26 25.43 -11.16
CA GLY A 268 -6.94 26.56 -10.31
C GLY A 268 -5.45 26.60 -9.98
N GLY A 269 -5.08 27.65 -9.25
CA GLY A 269 -3.73 27.83 -8.75
C GLY A 269 -3.55 29.21 -8.16
N THR A 270 -2.28 29.55 -7.94
CA THR A 270 -1.84 30.85 -7.40
C THR A 270 -1.50 31.86 -8.49
N ALA A 271 -1.59 31.48 -9.77
CA ALA A 271 -1.41 32.39 -10.90
C ALA A 271 -2.54 33.44 -11.02
N PRO A 272 -2.27 34.65 -11.56
CA PRO A 272 -0.97 35.15 -12.02
C PRO A 272 -0.06 35.54 -10.85
N ARG A 273 1.22 35.18 -10.91
CA ARG A 273 2.22 35.56 -9.90
C ARG A 273 2.99 36.80 -10.36
N VAL A 274 3.61 37.51 -9.43
CA VAL A 274 4.44 38.67 -9.78
C VAL A 274 5.70 38.18 -10.50
N GLY A 275 6.00 38.77 -11.65
CA GLY A 275 7.10 38.33 -12.52
C GLY A 275 6.88 36.96 -13.16
N ASN A 276 7.96 36.39 -13.68
CA ASN A 276 7.97 35.03 -14.26
C ASN A 276 8.34 33.97 -13.20
N GLY A 277 8.21 34.29 -11.91
CA GLY A 277 8.71 33.47 -10.80
C GLY A 277 7.84 32.26 -10.47
N ASN A 278 8.49 31.28 -9.85
CA ASN A 278 7.86 30.06 -9.31
C ASN A 278 7.55 30.16 -7.81
N ASP A 279 7.34 31.38 -7.31
CA ASP A 279 7.06 31.61 -5.90
C ASP A 279 5.61 31.29 -5.54
N LEU A 280 5.37 30.95 -4.28
CA LEU A 280 4.05 30.72 -3.69
C LEU A 280 3.26 29.55 -4.32
N ILE A 281 3.88 28.70 -5.12
CA ILE A 281 3.23 27.49 -5.64
C ILE A 281 2.76 26.62 -4.48
N LEU A 282 1.48 26.22 -4.50
CA LEU A 282 0.93 25.22 -3.60
C LEU A 282 1.23 23.82 -4.13
N GLY A 283 1.48 22.87 -3.23
CA GLY A 283 1.92 21.53 -3.60
C GLY A 283 0.86 20.67 -4.31
N TYR A 284 -0.36 21.18 -4.43
CA TYR A 284 -1.49 20.56 -5.12
C TYR A 284 -1.95 21.36 -6.35
N GLU A 285 -1.10 22.25 -6.88
CA GLU A 285 -1.36 22.91 -8.16
C GLU A 285 -0.92 22.03 -9.34
N PHE A 286 -1.86 21.75 -10.24
CA PHE A 286 -1.59 21.04 -11.49
C PHE A 286 -2.52 21.56 -12.61
N PRO A 287 -1.99 22.01 -13.76
CA PRO A 287 -2.79 22.64 -14.81
C PRO A 287 -3.35 21.61 -15.79
N THR A 288 -4.28 20.74 -15.36
CA THR A 288 -5.00 19.86 -16.31
C THR A 288 -6.29 20.47 -16.84
N ASP A 289 -6.72 21.60 -16.27
CA ASP A 289 -8.02 22.23 -16.52
C ASP A 289 -9.19 21.24 -16.28
N ASN A 290 -9.06 20.45 -15.21
CA ASN A 290 -9.97 19.34 -14.86
C ASN A 290 -10.09 18.23 -15.91
N ASN A 291 -9.23 18.19 -16.93
CA ASN A 291 -9.12 17.02 -17.79
C ASN A 291 -8.33 15.91 -17.09
N PHE A 292 -8.80 14.66 -17.21
CA PHE A 292 -8.06 13.52 -16.71
C PHE A 292 -6.82 13.27 -17.56
N ILE A 293 -5.68 13.10 -16.89
CA ILE A 293 -4.43 12.67 -17.51
C ILE A 293 -3.93 11.41 -16.82
N LEU A 294 -3.14 10.62 -17.55
CA LEU A 294 -2.33 9.56 -16.96
C LEU A 294 -1.18 10.20 -16.17
N SER A 295 -1.25 10.15 -14.84
CA SER A 295 -0.21 10.68 -13.95
C SER A 295 0.87 9.64 -13.68
N ASP A 296 0.52 8.35 -13.59
CA ASP A 296 1.43 7.26 -13.21
C ASP A 296 1.20 6.03 -14.08
N LEU A 297 2.29 5.40 -14.51
CA LEU A 297 2.28 4.08 -15.13
C LEU A 297 3.63 3.42 -14.89
N ARG A 298 3.71 2.66 -13.80
CA ARG A 298 4.97 2.12 -13.28
C ARG A 298 4.78 0.75 -12.64
N TYR A 299 5.59 -0.20 -13.06
CA TYR A 299 5.66 -1.56 -12.57
C TYR A 299 6.77 -1.69 -11.54
N HIS A 300 6.50 -2.41 -10.47
CA HIS A 300 7.46 -2.69 -9.40
C HIS A 300 7.62 -4.19 -9.25
N ARG A 301 8.86 -4.62 -9.01
CA ARG A 301 9.16 -6.02 -8.71
C ARG A 301 10.26 -6.15 -7.67
N LEU A 302 9.99 -6.96 -6.66
CA LEU A 302 10.98 -7.41 -5.69
C LEU A 302 11.75 -8.60 -6.27
N LEU A 303 13.00 -8.38 -6.66
CA LEU A 303 13.86 -9.41 -7.28
C LEU A 303 14.55 -10.29 -6.24
N SER A 304 14.82 -9.75 -5.05
CA SER A 304 15.31 -10.50 -3.90
C SER A 304 14.73 -9.90 -2.61
N LYS A 305 14.95 -10.52 -1.45
CA LYS A 305 14.39 -10.05 -0.16
C LYS A 305 14.65 -8.56 0.12
N ASN A 306 15.74 -8.00 -0.41
CA ASN A 306 16.19 -6.63 -0.14
C ASN A 306 16.46 -5.80 -1.40
N PHE A 307 16.06 -6.27 -2.59
CA PHE A 307 16.32 -5.57 -3.85
C PHE A 307 15.06 -5.50 -4.70
N ALA A 308 14.60 -4.28 -4.95
CA ALA A 308 13.44 -3.98 -5.77
C ALA A 308 13.83 -3.14 -6.98
N ILE A 309 13.09 -3.34 -8.07
CA ILE A 309 13.17 -2.51 -9.27
C ILE A 309 11.83 -1.84 -9.53
N MET A 310 11.89 -0.70 -10.21
CA MET A 310 10.75 0.03 -10.73
C MET A 310 11.05 0.39 -12.18
N VAL A 311 10.10 0.17 -13.07
CA VAL A 311 10.18 0.55 -14.49
C VAL A 311 8.85 1.11 -14.93
N GLY A 312 8.85 2.13 -15.77
CA GLY A 312 7.61 2.76 -16.18
C GLY A 312 7.78 3.72 -17.33
N SER A 313 6.66 4.02 -17.98
CA SER A 313 6.57 5.02 -19.03
C SER A 313 6.08 6.37 -18.52
N LYS A 314 5.58 6.42 -17.27
CA LYS A 314 5.12 7.65 -16.63
C LYS A 314 5.43 7.62 -15.14
N ASN A 315 5.94 8.74 -14.63
CA ASN A 315 6.22 9.00 -13.22
C ASN A 315 7.37 8.17 -12.60
N ILE A 316 8.38 7.85 -13.40
CA ILE A 316 9.67 7.36 -12.88
C ILE A 316 10.56 8.57 -12.60
N ASN A 317 10.87 8.84 -11.33
CA ASN A 317 11.63 10.01 -10.89
C ASN A 317 12.16 9.78 -9.47
N MET A 318 12.92 10.75 -8.96
CA MET A 318 13.56 10.67 -7.65
C MET A 318 12.56 10.56 -6.50
N THR A 319 11.50 11.38 -6.47
CA THR A 319 10.53 11.41 -5.36
C THR A 319 9.74 10.12 -5.19
N ASN A 320 9.60 9.34 -6.26
CA ASN A 320 8.96 8.03 -6.24
C ASN A 320 9.94 6.88 -6.04
N ALA A 321 11.19 7.02 -6.52
CA ALA A 321 12.22 6.01 -6.40
C ALA A 321 12.93 6.03 -5.05
N PHE A 322 13.03 7.19 -4.42
CA PHE A 322 13.78 7.40 -3.19
C PHE A 322 12.85 7.31 -1.98
N ARG A 323 13.28 6.59 -0.93
CA ARG A 323 12.45 6.40 0.28
C ARG A 323 12.27 7.69 1.12
N GLY A 324 13.16 8.69 0.97
CA GLY A 324 13.13 9.95 1.71
C GLY A 324 13.26 9.80 3.25
N PRO A 325 13.87 10.75 3.98
CA PRO A 325 13.87 10.72 5.44
C PRO A 325 12.70 11.54 6.05
N ASN A 326 12.13 12.48 5.32
CA ASN A 326 10.97 13.27 5.77
C ASN A 326 9.68 12.51 5.46
N ARG A 327 8.85 12.23 6.48
CA ARG A 327 7.58 11.50 6.31
C ARG A 327 6.39 12.41 6.00
N VAL A 328 6.60 13.72 6.03
CA VAL A 328 5.56 14.75 5.91
C VAL A 328 5.68 15.47 4.56
N GLU A 329 6.44 14.95 3.59
CA GLU A 329 6.72 15.60 2.30
C GLU A 329 5.62 15.43 1.22
N ASN A 330 4.35 15.58 1.59
CA ASN A 330 3.21 15.28 0.71
C ASN A 330 2.19 16.43 0.71
N ALA A 331 1.61 16.80 -0.43
CA ALA A 331 0.66 17.92 -0.50
C ALA A 331 -0.75 17.65 0.04
N ALA A 332 -1.10 16.42 0.37
CA ALA A 332 -2.40 16.03 0.90
C ALA A 332 -2.36 16.12 2.43
N THR A 333 -1.23 15.70 3.02
CA THR A 333 -1.11 15.48 4.46
C THR A 333 -0.02 16.34 5.11
N GLY A 334 0.89 16.90 4.34
CA GLY A 334 2.02 17.69 4.80
C GLY A 334 1.87 19.19 4.54
N PRO A 335 2.98 19.92 4.29
CA PRO A 335 2.95 21.35 4.07
C PRO A 335 2.13 21.72 2.83
N LEU A 336 1.73 22.99 2.80
CA LEU A 336 0.86 23.60 1.82
C LEU A 336 1.63 24.06 0.58
N SER A 337 2.80 24.68 0.76
CA SER A 337 3.63 25.08 -0.37
C SER A 337 4.35 23.90 -1.00
N PHE A 338 4.60 23.97 -2.30
CA PHE A 338 5.39 22.98 -3.02
C PHE A 338 6.85 23.00 -2.54
N PHE A 339 7.38 24.19 -2.28
CA PHE A 339 8.74 24.40 -1.76
C PHE A 339 9.02 23.69 -0.44
N ALA A 340 8.05 23.70 0.50
CA ALA A 340 8.26 23.14 1.83
C ALA A 340 8.24 21.61 1.89
N GLN A 341 7.81 20.92 0.83
CA GLN A 341 7.67 19.47 0.86
C GLN A 341 9.01 18.77 1.07
N ARG A 342 10.00 19.12 0.25
CA ARG A 342 11.27 18.39 0.14
C ARG A 342 12.36 19.28 -0.45
N ASN A 343 13.58 18.76 -0.50
CA ASN A 343 14.69 19.41 -1.16
C ASN A 343 14.42 19.55 -2.68
N PRO A 344 14.35 20.78 -3.23
CA PRO A 344 14.05 21.03 -4.65
C PRO A 344 14.97 20.33 -5.66
N ILE A 345 16.18 19.92 -5.27
CA ILE A 345 17.05 19.16 -6.17
C ILE A 345 16.41 17.82 -6.58
N LEU A 346 15.51 17.27 -5.75
CA LEU A 346 14.75 16.04 -6.02
C LEU A 346 13.65 16.23 -7.07
N ASP A 347 13.35 17.46 -7.45
CA ASP A 347 12.39 17.78 -8.51
C ASP A 347 13.07 18.08 -9.86
N ILE A 348 14.42 18.14 -9.90
CA ILE A 348 15.17 18.41 -11.13
C ILE A 348 14.83 17.40 -12.24
N GLY A 349 14.58 17.94 -13.44
CA GLY A 349 14.26 17.20 -14.66
C GLY A 349 12.78 16.86 -14.83
N PHE A 350 12.01 16.88 -13.74
CA PHE A 350 10.56 16.76 -13.55
C PHE A 350 9.63 15.89 -14.44
N THR A 351 8.43 15.63 -13.89
CA THR A 351 7.33 14.69 -14.18
C THR A 351 7.01 14.27 -15.61
N GLY A 352 6.47 13.05 -15.71
CA GLY A 352 6.03 12.43 -16.95
C GLY A 352 7.07 11.51 -17.58
N GLN A 353 8.13 11.24 -16.84
CA GLN A 353 9.31 10.58 -17.33
C GLN A 353 9.11 9.08 -17.43
N ALA A 354 9.54 8.52 -18.56
CA ALA A 354 9.81 7.09 -18.65
C ALA A 354 11.21 6.83 -18.10
N GLY A 355 11.40 5.67 -17.48
CA GLY A 355 12.68 5.36 -16.87
C GLY A 355 12.68 4.05 -16.13
N LEU A 356 13.77 3.88 -15.37
CA LEU A 356 13.96 2.77 -14.45
C LEU A 356 14.59 3.27 -13.16
N ALA A 357 14.29 2.58 -12.07
CA ALA A 357 14.88 2.81 -10.77
C ALA A 357 15.11 1.48 -10.05
N PHE A 358 15.99 1.50 -9.07
CA PHE A 358 16.15 0.40 -8.13
C PHE A 358 16.27 0.91 -6.70
N ASP A 359 15.97 0.02 -5.77
CA ASP A 359 16.10 0.22 -4.34
C ASP A 359 16.73 -1.02 -3.71
N TRP A 360 17.91 -0.83 -3.13
CA TRP A 360 18.70 -1.88 -2.51
C TRP A 360 18.93 -1.59 -1.03
N GLN A 361 18.25 -2.34 -0.17
CA GLN A 361 18.50 -2.32 1.27
C GLN A 361 19.66 -3.27 1.61
N PHE A 362 20.89 -2.79 1.41
CA PHE A 362 22.10 -3.59 1.60
C PHE A 362 22.39 -3.88 3.08
N THR A 363 21.86 -3.08 4.01
CA THR A 363 21.82 -3.42 5.46
C THR A 363 20.48 -3.05 6.08
N LYS A 364 20.23 -3.49 7.32
CA LYS A 364 19.00 -3.13 8.05
C LYS A 364 18.81 -1.61 8.21
N ARG A 365 19.90 -0.82 8.26
CA ARG A 365 19.89 0.63 8.52
C ARG A 365 20.43 1.46 7.35
N ALA A 366 20.61 0.86 6.18
CA ALA A 366 21.09 1.59 5.02
C ALA A 366 20.55 1.04 3.70
N SER A 367 20.16 1.96 2.81
CA SER A 367 19.66 1.67 1.48
C SER A 367 20.36 2.54 0.45
N LEU A 368 20.62 1.95 -0.72
CA LEU A 368 21.08 2.64 -1.92
C LEU A 368 19.96 2.60 -2.94
N GLN A 369 19.50 3.77 -3.38
CA GLN A 369 18.51 3.89 -4.45
C GLN A 369 19.10 4.64 -5.62
N ALA A 370 18.70 4.28 -6.84
CA ALA A 370 19.06 5.04 -8.02
C ALA A 370 17.91 5.11 -9.02
N VAL A 371 17.93 6.14 -9.85
CA VAL A 371 16.94 6.36 -10.90
C VAL A 371 17.61 6.92 -12.15
N TYR A 372 17.14 6.46 -13.29
CA TYR A 372 17.37 7.07 -14.58
C TYR A 372 16.03 7.35 -15.25
N ALA A 373 15.80 8.58 -15.69
CA ALA A 373 14.53 9.01 -16.22
C ALA A 373 14.68 10.06 -17.33
N SER A 374 13.76 10.05 -18.30
CA SER A 374 13.70 11.04 -19.39
C SER A 374 12.30 11.61 -19.57
N LEU A 375 12.18 12.93 -19.68
CA LEU A 375 10.91 13.67 -19.78
C LEU A 375 10.17 13.39 -21.11
N ASN A 376 10.89 13.30 -22.22
CA ASN A 376 10.30 13.16 -23.56
C ASN A 376 10.67 11.80 -24.18
N ALA A 377 10.68 10.74 -23.37
CA ALA A 377 11.15 9.42 -23.77
C ALA A 377 10.39 8.81 -24.96
N SER A 378 9.12 9.16 -25.16
CA SER A 378 8.28 8.68 -26.27
C SER A 378 8.54 9.40 -27.60
N ASN A 379 9.29 10.51 -27.60
CA ASN A 379 9.52 11.32 -28.78
C ASN A 379 10.88 10.95 -29.42
N PRO A 380 10.91 10.35 -30.62
CA PRO A 380 12.15 9.90 -31.26
C PRO A 380 12.93 11.03 -31.96
N ASN A 381 12.42 12.28 -31.95
CA ASN A 381 13.10 13.40 -32.58
C ASN A 381 14.42 13.73 -31.88
N LYS A 382 15.34 14.37 -32.62
CA LYS A 382 16.61 14.85 -32.06
C LYS A 382 16.38 15.71 -30.82
N ARG A 383 17.25 15.58 -29.81
CA ARG A 383 17.14 16.20 -28.48
C ARG A 383 15.90 15.77 -27.69
N ASN A 384 15.40 14.57 -27.96
CA ASN A 384 14.32 13.92 -27.23
C ASN A 384 14.64 12.42 -27.06
N GLY A 385 13.69 11.66 -26.53
CA GLY A 385 13.85 10.22 -26.34
C GLY A 385 14.59 9.88 -25.06
N LEU A 386 14.90 8.61 -24.88
CA LEU A 386 15.39 8.09 -23.61
C LEU A 386 16.82 8.52 -23.28
N PHE A 387 17.65 8.86 -24.27
CA PHE A 387 19.09 9.12 -24.09
C PHE A 387 19.58 10.44 -24.67
N ASP A 388 18.83 11.08 -25.57
CA ASP A 388 19.23 12.32 -26.24
C ASP A 388 18.37 13.53 -25.78
N GLY A 389 17.33 13.29 -24.96
CA GLY A 389 16.43 14.32 -24.44
C GLY A 389 16.80 14.85 -23.06
N ASN A 390 15.85 15.54 -22.42
CA ASN A 390 15.97 15.92 -21.01
C ASN A 390 16.06 14.66 -20.14
N THR A 391 17.24 14.35 -19.63
CA THR A 391 17.55 13.13 -18.88
C THR A 391 18.02 13.46 -17.48
N THR A 392 17.69 12.59 -16.52
CA THR A 392 18.12 12.70 -15.14
C THR A 392 18.60 11.34 -14.64
N ALA A 393 19.82 11.29 -14.13
CA ALA A 393 20.39 10.16 -13.43
C ALA A 393 20.69 10.59 -12.00
N ALA A 394 20.18 9.87 -11.01
CA ALA A 394 20.36 10.22 -9.61
C ALA A 394 20.55 9.00 -8.73
N VAL A 395 21.25 9.20 -7.61
CA VAL A 395 21.47 8.21 -6.56
C VAL A 395 21.18 8.83 -5.19
N GLN A 396 20.57 8.04 -4.31
CA GLN A 396 20.36 8.35 -2.90
C GLN A 396 21.05 7.28 -2.04
N LEU A 397 21.80 7.73 -1.05
CA LEU A 397 22.19 6.90 0.10
C LEU A 397 21.33 7.32 1.30
N LEU A 398 20.43 6.44 1.73
CA LEU A 398 19.65 6.60 2.96
C LEU A 398 20.32 5.80 4.08
N VAL A 399 20.56 6.44 5.21
CA VAL A 399 21.11 5.82 6.43
C VAL A 399 20.23 6.19 7.62
N THR A 400 19.98 5.22 8.50
CA THR A 400 19.19 5.40 9.73
C THR A 400 20.03 5.02 10.96
N PRO A 401 20.99 5.88 11.38
CA PRO A 401 22.00 5.53 12.39
C PRO A 401 21.37 5.08 13.72
N THR A 402 20.23 5.66 14.08
CA THR A 402 19.42 5.30 15.24
C THR A 402 17.96 5.16 14.83
N ASP A 403 17.08 4.76 15.74
CA ASP A 403 15.63 4.71 15.46
C ASP A 403 14.99 6.11 15.38
N ALA A 404 15.72 7.14 15.81
CA ALA A 404 15.26 8.51 15.86
C ALA A 404 15.85 9.41 14.77
N ILE A 405 16.84 8.95 14.00
CA ILE A 405 17.59 9.76 13.04
C ILE A 405 17.60 9.07 11.69
N ASP A 406 17.06 9.76 10.69
CA ASP A 406 17.10 9.38 9.28
C ASP A 406 17.90 10.44 8.50
N VAL A 407 18.87 10.01 7.70
CA VAL A 407 19.71 10.89 6.88
C VAL A 407 19.77 10.38 5.45
N SER A 408 19.49 11.24 4.48
CA SER A 408 19.69 10.96 3.06
C SER A 408 20.74 11.87 2.48
N PHE A 409 21.60 11.30 1.63
CA PHE A 409 22.52 12.03 0.76
C PHE A 409 22.13 11.79 -0.69
N TYR A 410 22.23 12.84 -1.51
CA TYR A 410 21.82 12.81 -2.92
C TYR A 410 22.97 13.25 -3.81
N TYR A 411 23.12 12.58 -4.94
CA TYR A 411 23.85 13.09 -6.09
C TYR A 411 23.01 12.87 -7.35
N LEU A 412 22.95 13.87 -8.21
CA LEU A 412 22.27 13.77 -9.49
C LEU A 412 23.02 14.49 -10.60
N ASN A 413 22.86 13.96 -11.80
CA ASN A 413 23.31 14.50 -13.06
C ASN A 413 22.09 14.68 -13.97
N ASN A 414 21.90 15.87 -14.51
CA ASN A 414 20.76 16.20 -15.36
C ASN A 414 21.24 16.92 -16.63
N TYR A 415 20.65 16.55 -17.76
CA TYR A 415 20.72 17.33 -18.98
C TYR A 415 19.36 17.97 -19.25
N SER A 416 19.36 19.26 -19.55
CA SER A 416 18.15 20.01 -19.90
C SER A 416 18.35 20.75 -21.22
N ALA A 417 17.53 20.44 -22.22
CA ALA A 417 17.60 21.03 -23.54
C ALA A 417 17.07 22.48 -23.60
N ASN A 418 16.34 22.94 -22.58
CA ASN A 418 15.66 24.24 -22.58
C ASN A 418 16.21 25.22 -21.54
N GLY A 419 17.33 24.89 -20.87
CA GLY A 419 17.95 25.80 -19.91
C GLY A 419 17.26 25.91 -18.56
N CYS A 420 16.26 25.06 -18.30
CA CYS A 420 15.54 25.03 -17.04
C CYS A 420 15.72 23.69 -16.34
N LEU A 421 15.95 23.74 -15.03
CA LEU A 421 16.03 22.59 -14.15
C LEU A 421 14.67 21.91 -13.95
N LEU A 422 13.58 22.64 -14.17
CA LEU A 422 12.20 22.17 -13.94
C LEU A 422 11.94 21.83 -12.47
N THR A 423 12.57 22.54 -11.54
CA THR A 423 12.28 22.39 -10.10
C THR A 423 10.97 23.05 -9.69
N PHE A 424 10.45 23.99 -10.49
CA PHE A 424 9.24 24.75 -10.21
C PHE A 424 9.22 25.44 -8.85
N VAL A 425 10.38 25.88 -8.36
CA VAL A 425 10.53 26.72 -7.16
C VAL A 425 11.77 27.57 -7.32
N GLY A 426 11.71 28.83 -6.87
CA GLY A 426 12.81 29.78 -7.01
C GLY A 426 13.32 29.92 -8.44
N ASP A 427 14.63 30.10 -8.58
CA ASP A 427 15.34 30.10 -9.86
C ASP A 427 15.43 28.69 -10.44
N ASP A 428 14.51 28.35 -11.35
CA ASP A 428 14.51 27.08 -12.08
C ASP A 428 15.16 27.18 -13.47
N CYS A 429 14.97 28.30 -14.17
CA CYS A 429 15.57 28.58 -15.48
C CYS A 429 16.87 29.36 -15.32
N LEU A 430 18.00 28.74 -15.64
CA LEU A 430 19.33 29.29 -15.36
C LEU A 430 20.00 29.92 -16.58
N THR A 431 19.41 29.79 -17.77
CA THR A 431 19.85 30.49 -18.98
C THR A 431 18.75 31.37 -19.53
N ALA A 432 19.10 32.61 -19.85
CA ALA A 432 18.17 33.56 -20.43
C ALA A 432 17.73 33.14 -21.84
N LYS A 433 16.52 33.57 -22.22
CA LYS A 433 16.02 33.39 -23.59
C LYS A 433 16.69 34.40 -24.51
N ASN A 434 17.25 33.90 -25.60
CA ASN A 434 17.75 34.76 -26.67
C ASN A 434 16.59 35.57 -27.28
N SER A 435 16.76 36.89 -27.39
CA SER A 435 15.71 37.82 -27.86
C SER A 435 15.33 37.65 -29.34
N VAL A 436 16.20 37.05 -30.15
CA VAL A 436 15.97 36.81 -31.59
C VAL A 436 15.34 35.44 -31.82
N THR A 437 15.89 34.39 -31.19
CA THR A 437 15.43 33.01 -31.44
C THR A 437 14.35 32.55 -30.47
N ASN A 438 14.11 33.32 -29.39
CA ASN A 438 13.22 32.98 -28.28
C ASN A 438 13.53 31.61 -27.64
N LYS A 439 14.80 31.20 -27.67
CA LYS A 439 15.29 29.93 -27.11
C LYS A 439 16.37 30.19 -26.07
N SER A 440 16.33 29.40 -25.01
CA SER A 440 17.37 29.30 -24.00
C SER A 440 18.43 28.28 -24.42
N GLU A 441 19.65 28.45 -23.90
CA GLU A 441 20.74 27.50 -24.11
C GLU A 441 20.56 26.24 -23.23
N PRO A 442 20.99 25.06 -23.70
CA PRO A 442 20.91 23.83 -22.91
C PRO A 442 21.85 23.87 -21.71
N LEU A 443 21.57 23.04 -20.71
CA LEU A 443 22.35 22.91 -19.48
C LEU A 443 22.73 21.46 -19.22
N GLN A 444 23.97 21.28 -18.78
CA GLN A 444 24.41 20.11 -18.04
C GLN A 444 24.52 20.49 -16.58
N THR A 445 23.93 19.71 -15.70
CA THR A 445 23.79 20.02 -14.29
C THR A 445 24.29 18.86 -13.44
N ASN A 446 25.05 19.18 -12.39
CA ASN A 446 25.31 18.29 -11.27
C ASN A 446 24.76 18.92 -10.01
N ALA A 447 24.00 18.16 -9.22
CA ALA A 447 23.52 18.63 -7.93
C ALA A 447 23.84 17.63 -6.82
N VAL A 448 24.12 18.17 -5.64
CA VAL A 448 24.33 17.43 -4.41
C VAL A 448 23.44 17.99 -3.32
N GLY A 449 23.03 17.14 -2.40
CA GLY A 449 22.31 17.61 -1.23
C GLY A 449 22.19 16.57 -0.15
N ALA A 450 21.57 16.99 0.94
CA ALA A 450 21.24 16.09 2.03
C ALA A 450 19.91 16.50 2.69
N THR A 451 19.28 15.54 3.35
CA THR A 451 18.14 15.75 4.23
C THR A 451 18.38 14.99 5.53
N LEU A 452 18.14 15.67 6.65
CA LEU A 452 18.14 15.12 8.00
C LEU A 452 16.72 15.18 8.55
N ASN A 453 16.28 14.10 9.18
CA ASN A 453 15.07 14.06 9.98
C ASN A 453 15.41 13.45 11.35
N TRP A 454 15.17 14.21 12.42
CA TRP A 454 15.49 13.83 13.80
C TRP A 454 14.25 13.90 14.69
N GLN A 455 13.75 12.73 15.06
CA GLN A 455 12.66 12.56 16.02
C GLN A 455 13.20 12.74 17.45
N LEU A 456 13.20 13.98 17.93
CA LEU A 456 13.62 14.33 19.29
C LEU A 456 12.70 13.72 20.36
N SER A 457 11.42 13.57 20.05
CA SER A 457 10.45 12.81 20.84
C SER A 457 9.32 12.28 19.94
N PRO A 458 8.44 11.38 20.42
CA PRO A 458 7.30 10.91 19.63
C PRO A 458 6.38 12.03 19.11
N LYS A 459 6.36 13.20 19.76
CA LYS A 459 5.54 14.37 19.42
C LYS A 459 6.32 15.55 18.84
N PHE A 460 7.61 15.38 18.58
CA PHE A 460 8.44 16.47 18.10
C PHE A 460 9.56 15.97 17.21
N THR A 461 9.58 16.48 15.97
CA THR A 461 10.57 16.15 14.96
C THR A 461 11.19 17.44 14.44
N LEU A 462 12.51 17.51 14.47
CA LEU A 462 13.32 18.54 13.82
C LEU A 462 13.86 17.95 12.52
N GLY A 463 13.75 18.68 11.42
CA GLY A 463 14.41 18.28 10.19
C GLY A 463 14.98 19.46 9.43
N ALA A 464 15.87 19.13 8.50
CA ALA A 464 16.53 20.11 7.66
C ALA A 464 16.93 19.47 6.33
N TRP A 465 16.99 20.26 5.27
CA TRP A 465 17.61 19.85 4.03
C TRP A 465 18.37 21.01 3.38
N GLY A 466 19.32 20.65 2.52
CA GLY A 466 20.12 21.61 1.76
C GLY A 466 20.54 21.03 0.42
N GLY A 467 20.60 21.88 -0.60
CA GLY A 467 20.99 21.53 -1.96
C GLY A 467 21.97 22.55 -2.53
N TYR A 468 22.93 22.04 -3.32
CA TYR A 468 23.83 22.82 -4.15
C TYR A 468 23.79 22.26 -5.57
N THR A 469 23.64 23.15 -6.54
CA THR A 469 23.60 22.80 -7.95
C THR A 469 24.64 23.58 -8.71
N ASN A 470 25.39 22.90 -9.58
CA ASN A 470 26.32 23.52 -10.52
C ASN A 470 25.95 23.12 -11.95
N SER A 471 25.66 24.11 -12.77
CA SER A 471 25.17 23.95 -14.14
C SER A 471 26.07 24.68 -15.12
N ASN A 472 26.28 24.13 -16.31
CA ASN A 472 27.03 24.79 -17.37
C ASN A 472 26.37 24.56 -18.74
N ILE A 473 26.63 25.45 -19.69
CA ILE A 473 26.25 25.21 -21.08
C ILE A 473 27.27 24.26 -21.70
N PRO A 474 26.88 23.08 -22.22
CA PRO A 474 27.82 22.14 -22.82
C PRO A 474 28.64 22.77 -23.95
N GLY A 475 29.97 22.61 -23.88
CA GLY A 475 30.89 23.17 -24.88
C GLY A 475 31.16 24.67 -24.77
N LYS A 476 30.65 25.35 -23.74
CA LYS A 476 30.96 26.76 -23.46
C LYS A 476 31.62 26.92 -22.09
N SER A 477 32.34 28.02 -21.89
CA SER A 477 32.95 28.37 -20.61
C SER A 477 31.94 28.90 -19.60
N GLY A 478 32.32 28.87 -18.33
CA GLY A 478 31.51 29.40 -17.24
C GLY A 478 30.46 28.41 -16.70
N ASN A 479 29.88 28.77 -15.57
CA ASN A 479 28.92 27.96 -14.84
C ASN A 479 27.90 28.84 -14.08
N VAL A 480 26.81 28.22 -13.64
CA VAL A 480 25.79 28.79 -12.77
C VAL A 480 25.70 27.93 -11.53
N GLU A 481 25.78 28.57 -10.38
CA GLU A 481 25.69 27.94 -9.07
C GLU A 481 24.39 28.35 -8.42
N THR A 482 23.65 27.36 -7.91
CA THR A 482 22.45 27.62 -7.11
C THR A 482 22.52 26.94 -5.75
N THR A 483 21.92 27.57 -4.75
CA THR A 483 21.79 27.04 -3.39
C THR A 483 20.34 27.10 -2.92
N ASN A 484 19.96 26.12 -2.10
CA ASN A 484 18.66 26.06 -1.45
C ASN A 484 18.78 25.35 -0.10
N TRP A 485 17.93 25.72 0.85
CA TRP A 485 17.90 25.06 2.16
C TRP A 485 16.57 25.27 2.87
N MET A 486 16.30 24.42 3.86
CA MET A 486 15.17 24.58 4.77
C MET A 486 15.45 23.91 6.11
N VAL A 487 14.87 24.48 7.16
CA VAL A 487 14.74 23.89 8.48
C VAL A 487 13.25 23.84 8.82
N TYR A 488 12.81 22.74 9.40
CA TYR A 488 11.41 22.54 9.75
C TYR A 488 11.22 21.83 11.08
N LEU A 489 10.11 22.16 11.71
CA LEU A 489 9.62 21.58 12.95
C LEU A 489 8.27 20.94 12.67
N ASN A 490 8.10 19.68 13.07
CA ASN A 490 6.84 18.97 13.01
C ASN A 490 6.40 18.55 14.41
N PHE A 491 5.10 18.68 14.65
CA PHE A 491 4.44 18.35 15.91
C PHE A 491 3.33 17.32 15.65
N PRO A 492 3.66 16.02 15.55
CA PRO A 492 2.67 14.95 15.48
C PRO A 492 1.77 14.94 16.72
N ASP A 493 0.49 14.64 16.51
CA ASP A 493 -0.54 14.60 17.56
C ASP A 493 -0.67 15.91 18.36
N LEU A 494 -0.41 17.05 17.72
CA LEU A 494 -0.54 18.36 18.36
C LEU A 494 -2.01 18.62 18.72
N PHE A 495 -2.26 18.87 20.01
CA PHE A 495 -3.58 19.03 20.66
C PHE A 495 -4.51 17.81 20.63
N ARG A 496 -4.52 17.01 19.56
CA ARG A 496 -5.33 15.79 19.42
C ARG A 496 -4.60 14.74 18.58
N LYS A 497 -4.81 13.47 18.91
CA LYS A 497 -4.29 12.33 18.13
C LYS A 497 -4.74 12.41 16.66
N GLY A 498 -3.82 12.18 15.73
CA GLY A 498 -4.01 12.26 14.28
C GLY A 498 -3.71 13.62 13.67
N ASN A 499 -3.68 14.69 14.49
CA ASN A 499 -3.37 16.03 14.02
C ASN A 499 -1.87 16.23 13.79
N LEU A 500 -1.52 17.26 13.03
CA LEU A 500 -0.13 17.60 12.73
C LEU A 500 0.02 19.12 12.67
N GLY A 501 0.93 19.68 13.46
CA GLY A 501 1.41 21.06 13.28
C GLY A 501 2.76 21.08 12.59
N GLY A 502 3.02 22.11 11.78
CA GLY A 502 4.32 22.30 11.12
C GLY A 502 4.74 23.77 11.06
N ILE A 503 6.04 24.03 11.24
CA ILE A 503 6.67 25.34 11.04
C ILE A 503 7.92 25.14 10.19
N TYR A 504 8.01 25.82 9.05
CA TYR A 504 9.01 25.61 8.02
C TYR A 504 9.63 26.96 7.64
N ILE A 505 10.96 27.03 7.54
CA ILE A 505 11.69 28.24 7.15
C ILE A 505 12.80 27.83 6.19
N GLY A 506 12.88 28.48 5.02
CA GLY A 506 13.90 28.15 4.04
C GLY A 506 14.06 29.14 2.91
N GLN A 507 15.10 28.91 2.11
CA GLN A 507 15.43 29.65 0.90
C GLN A 507 15.23 28.74 -0.33
N PRO A 508 14.37 29.10 -1.29
CA PRO A 508 14.26 28.38 -2.56
C PRO A 508 15.56 28.50 -3.38
N PRO A 509 15.70 27.71 -4.46
CA PRO A 509 16.87 27.77 -5.33
C PRO A 509 17.17 29.20 -5.75
N LYS A 510 18.35 29.69 -5.36
CA LYS A 510 18.86 31.03 -5.68
C LYS A 510 20.11 30.88 -6.52
N ILE A 511 20.20 31.58 -7.65
CA ILE A 511 21.46 31.75 -8.37
C ILE A 511 22.41 32.60 -7.51
N THR A 512 23.43 31.97 -6.92
CA THR A 512 24.44 32.65 -6.09
C THR A 512 25.57 33.21 -6.93
N ASN A 513 25.89 32.56 -8.04
CA ASN A 513 26.89 33.00 -8.98
C ASN A 513 26.55 32.49 -10.39
N SER A 514 26.78 33.31 -11.41
CA SER A 514 26.61 32.95 -12.81
C SER A 514 27.74 33.58 -13.60
N SER A 515 28.55 32.77 -14.26
CA SER A 515 29.71 33.17 -15.06
C SER A 515 29.61 32.74 -16.52
N LEU A 516 28.40 32.42 -16.98
CA LEU A 516 28.10 32.00 -18.35
C LEU A 516 28.51 33.08 -19.38
N PRO A 517 28.62 32.73 -20.67
CA PRO A 517 28.93 33.71 -21.71
C PRO A 517 27.88 34.83 -21.75
N LEU A 518 28.32 36.02 -22.16
CA LEU A 518 27.48 37.21 -22.27
C LEU A 518 26.16 36.90 -22.99
N GLY A 519 25.06 37.41 -22.45
CA GLY A 519 23.71 37.17 -22.96
C GLY A 519 22.99 35.95 -22.37
N ASN A 520 23.62 35.18 -21.47
CA ASN A 520 23.01 34.00 -20.86
C ASN A 520 22.74 34.14 -19.35
N ASN A 521 23.45 35.03 -18.66
CA ASN A 521 23.34 35.18 -17.20
C ASN A 521 22.00 35.85 -16.83
N VAL A 522 21.12 35.07 -16.21
CA VAL A 522 19.75 35.49 -15.86
C VAL A 522 19.73 36.70 -14.90
N PRO A 523 20.53 36.76 -13.81
CA PRO A 523 20.45 37.86 -12.86
C PRO A 523 20.72 39.24 -13.47
N ASP A 524 21.71 39.37 -14.38
CA ASP A 524 21.97 40.64 -15.05
C ASP A 524 20.90 40.97 -16.10
N ILE A 525 20.34 39.98 -16.79
CA ILE A 525 19.28 40.20 -17.80
C ILE A 525 17.98 40.68 -17.19
N ILE A 526 17.55 40.11 -16.07
CA ILE A 526 16.36 40.60 -15.35
C ILE A 526 16.60 42.01 -14.81
N ASN A 527 17.86 42.33 -14.47
CA ASN A 527 18.30 43.68 -14.15
C ASN A 527 18.59 44.53 -15.41
N GLY A 528 17.98 44.20 -16.57
CA GLY A 528 18.03 44.90 -17.86
C GLY A 528 19.41 44.97 -18.54
N GLY A 529 20.40 44.26 -18.02
CA GLY A 529 21.77 44.26 -18.50
C GLY A 529 21.95 43.41 -19.76
N LEU A 530 23.20 43.20 -20.15
CA LEU A 530 23.56 42.41 -21.33
C LEU A 530 23.82 40.93 -21.00
N GLY A 531 23.50 40.50 -19.77
CA GLY A 531 23.82 39.16 -19.27
C GLY A 531 25.27 39.05 -18.84
N LYS A 532 25.77 40.03 -18.08
CA LYS A 532 27.06 39.98 -17.38
C LYS A 532 27.03 38.97 -16.23
N SER A 533 28.23 38.54 -15.81
CA SER A 533 28.38 37.62 -14.69
C SER A 533 27.91 38.26 -13.37
N GLY A 534 27.27 37.45 -12.52
CA GLY A 534 26.76 37.87 -11.22
C GLY A 534 25.75 36.88 -10.63
N GLY A 535 25.35 37.12 -9.38
CA GLY A 535 24.29 36.37 -8.69
C GLY A 535 23.01 37.20 -8.54
N GLN A 536 21.97 36.58 -8.00
CA GLN A 536 20.75 37.29 -7.63
C GLN A 536 21.02 38.36 -6.56
N PRO A 537 20.46 39.57 -6.71
CA PRO A 537 20.74 40.68 -5.80
C PRO A 537 20.10 40.52 -4.42
N GLY A 538 18.98 39.78 -4.31
CA GLY A 538 18.24 39.55 -3.07
C GLY A 538 18.20 38.08 -2.68
N THR A 539 17.51 37.77 -1.59
CA THR A 539 17.37 36.41 -1.05
C THR A 539 15.95 36.15 -0.57
N THR A 540 15.17 35.46 -1.42
CA THR A 540 13.85 34.96 -1.02
C THR A 540 13.96 34.09 0.23
N THR A 541 13.19 34.44 1.26
CA THR A 541 13.00 33.60 2.45
C THR A 541 11.53 33.29 2.60
N GLN A 542 11.19 32.00 2.63
CA GLN A 542 9.83 31.54 2.87
C GLN A 542 9.70 31.03 4.30
N ILE A 543 8.63 31.46 4.98
CA ILE A 543 8.18 30.99 6.28
C ILE A 543 6.79 30.41 6.08
N GLU A 544 6.55 29.19 6.54
CA GLU A 544 5.26 28.53 6.48
C GLU A 544 4.89 27.96 7.83
N ALA A 545 3.64 28.16 8.24
CA ALA A 545 3.06 27.52 9.40
C ALA A 545 1.70 26.93 9.05
N PHE A 546 1.45 25.68 9.45
CA PHE A 546 0.18 25.01 9.18
C PHE A 546 -0.24 24.13 10.35
N TYR A 547 -1.55 23.84 10.40
CA TYR A 547 -2.12 22.90 11.35
C TYR A 547 -3.15 22.01 10.66
N ARG A 548 -2.84 20.74 10.49
CA ARG A 548 -3.76 19.73 9.96
C ARG A 548 -4.63 19.19 11.09
N PHE A 549 -5.91 19.56 11.05
CA PHE A 549 -6.94 19.00 11.88
C PHE A 549 -7.54 17.75 11.22
N GLN A 550 -7.36 16.59 11.85
CA GLN A 550 -7.93 15.32 11.40
C GLN A 550 -9.40 15.25 11.86
N VAL A 551 -10.34 15.39 10.93
CA VAL A 551 -11.78 15.40 11.22
C VAL A 551 -12.27 13.96 11.41
N THR A 552 -11.93 13.09 10.46
CA THR A 552 -12.17 11.64 10.47
C THR A 552 -10.93 10.92 9.94
N ASP A 553 -10.93 9.59 9.88
CA ASP A 553 -9.83 8.81 9.28
C ASP A 553 -9.56 9.16 7.80
N ASN A 554 -10.56 9.73 7.11
CA ASN A 554 -10.54 9.95 5.66
C ASN A 554 -10.60 11.44 5.29
N ILE A 555 -10.79 12.34 6.26
CA ILE A 555 -11.01 13.77 6.02
C ILE A 555 -10.12 14.59 6.95
N SER A 556 -9.35 15.51 6.39
CA SER A 556 -8.58 16.49 7.14
C SER A 556 -8.76 17.90 6.58
N ILE A 557 -8.64 18.89 7.47
CA ILE A 557 -8.71 20.31 7.14
C ILE A 557 -7.42 20.96 7.66
N THR A 558 -6.70 21.66 6.79
CA THR A 558 -5.40 22.26 7.06
C THR A 558 -5.44 23.75 6.77
N PRO A 559 -5.76 24.59 7.76
CA PRO A 559 -5.40 26.00 7.72
C PRO A 559 -3.87 26.19 7.76
N GLY A 560 -3.38 27.21 7.08
CA GLY A 560 -2.00 27.66 7.22
C GLY A 560 -1.75 29.01 6.58
N ILE A 561 -0.56 29.53 6.87
CA ILE A 561 -0.06 30.82 6.41
C ILE A 561 1.32 30.61 5.81
N ILE A 562 1.54 31.18 4.63
CA ILE A 562 2.84 31.26 3.96
C ILE A 562 3.21 32.74 3.90
N HIS A 563 4.37 33.09 4.43
CA HIS A 563 4.95 34.43 4.38
C HIS A 563 6.26 34.38 3.61
N MET A 564 6.42 35.27 2.64
CA MET A 564 7.59 35.30 1.77
C MET A 564 8.21 36.70 1.76
N ILE A 565 9.50 36.74 2.05
CA ILE A 565 10.34 37.94 2.07
C ILE A 565 11.16 37.96 0.78
N GLU A 566 11.29 39.12 0.13
CA GLU A 566 12.03 39.32 -1.13
C GLU A 566 11.68 38.30 -2.22
N PRO A 567 10.39 38.17 -2.61
CA PRO A 567 9.98 37.24 -3.67
C PRO A 567 10.80 37.46 -4.95
N GLY A 568 11.12 36.36 -5.64
CA GLY A 568 11.92 36.34 -6.86
C GLY A 568 13.39 36.68 -6.66
N HIS A 569 13.91 36.60 -5.43
CA HIS A 569 15.26 37.03 -5.06
C HIS A 569 15.53 38.49 -5.42
N THR A 570 14.49 39.32 -5.37
CA THR A 570 14.58 40.75 -5.67
C THR A 570 14.60 41.54 -4.35
N PRO A 571 15.70 42.25 -4.04
CA PRO A 571 15.72 43.13 -2.89
C PRO A 571 14.68 44.24 -3.13
N ASP A 572 14.14 44.80 -2.06
CA ASP A 572 13.15 45.88 -2.11
C ASP A 572 11.75 45.49 -2.62
N SER A 573 11.46 44.22 -2.94
CA SER A 573 10.08 43.76 -3.16
C SER A 573 9.26 43.75 -1.87
N ASP A 574 7.96 44.09 -1.94
CA ASP A 574 7.04 43.90 -0.81
C ASP A 574 6.97 42.41 -0.42
N SER A 575 6.96 42.13 0.88
CA SER A 575 6.71 40.78 1.37
C SER A 575 5.27 40.34 1.04
N VAL A 576 5.09 39.05 0.78
CA VAL A 576 3.79 38.47 0.44
C VAL A 576 3.34 37.54 1.55
N THR A 577 2.10 37.72 2.03
CA THR A 577 1.47 36.79 2.97
C THR A 577 0.27 36.13 2.30
N MET A 578 0.24 34.81 2.28
CA MET A 578 -0.81 34.00 1.71
C MET A 578 -1.46 33.15 2.80
N GLY A 579 -2.78 33.29 2.95
CA GLY A 579 -3.60 32.40 3.78
C GLY A 579 -4.14 31.26 2.92
N VAL A 580 -4.12 30.05 3.46
CA VAL A 580 -4.59 28.85 2.76
C VAL A 580 -5.44 28.02 3.71
N LEU A 581 -6.55 27.48 3.20
CA LEU A 581 -7.37 26.47 3.84
C LEU A 581 -7.50 25.28 2.89
N ARG A 582 -6.82 24.18 3.19
CA ARG A 582 -6.84 22.94 2.39
C ARG A 582 -7.71 21.89 3.06
N SER A 583 -8.75 21.43 2.39
CA SER A 583 -9.49 20.22 2.75
C SER A 583 -8.99 19.04 1.92
N THR A 584 -8.78 17.91 2.56
CA THR A 584 -8.27 16.68 1.92
C THR A 584 -9.16 15.51 2.28
N PHE A 585 -9.56 14.77 1.25
CA PHE A 585 -10.38 13.57 1.33
C PHE A 585 -9.56 12.39 0.77
N THR A 586 -9.48 11.29 1.49
CA THR A 586 -8.79 10.06 1.07
C THR A 586 -9.75 8.89 1.14
N PHE A 587 -9.86 8.07 0.10
CA PHE A 587 -10.81 6.96 0.04
C PHE A 587 -10.28 5.74 -0.70
#